data_AF-A0A5C9B4V0-F1
#
_entry.id   AF-A0A5C9B4V0-F1
#
_cell.length_a   1.000
_cell.length_b   1.000
_cell.length_c   1.000
_cell.angle_alpha   90.00
_cell.angle_beta   90.00
_cell.angle_gamma   90.00
#
_symmetry.space_group_name_H-M   'P 1'
#
loop_
_entity.id
_entity.type
_entity.pdbx_description
1 polymer ?
#
loop_
_entity_poly.entity_id
_entity_poly.type
_entity_poly.pdbx_seq_one_letter_code
_entity_poly.pdbx_strand_id
1 'polypeptide(L)' 'MVDVRLLQVFPKPVTRDDLKACADLSEMMVIRPGARLSIQPVTAAEWRVVHRLAGVSDKSSH' A
#
# COMPACT_ATOMS: atom_id res chain seq x y z
N MET A 1 -13.60 -1.00 16.44
CA MET A 1 -13.81 -1.95 15.34
C MET A 1 -14.47 -1.20 14.20
N VAL A 2 -14.14 -1.49 12.95
CA VAL A 2 -14.73 -0.83 11.77
C VAL A 2 -15.08 -1.88 10.74
N ASP A 3 -16.11 -1.63 9.95
CA ASP A 3 -16.49 -2.49 8.83
C ASP A 3 -15.72 -2.10 7.58
N VAL A 4 -15.26 -3.08 6.82
CA VAL A 4 -14.57 -2.89 5.54
C VAL A 4 -15.27 -3.68 4.45
N ARG A 5 -15.23 -3.16 3.22
CA ARG A 5 -15.79 -3.82 2.04
C ARG A 5 -14.72 -4.00 0.97
N LEU A 6 -14.86 -5.05 0.16
CA LEU A 6 -14.00 -5.26 -1.01
C LEU A 6 -14.28 -4.19 -2.07
N LEU A 7 -13.24 -3.49 -2.52
CA LEU A 7 -13.32 -2.55 -3.65
C LEU A 7 -12.64 -3.10 -4.90
N GLN A 8 -11.46 -3.70 -4.74
CA GLN A 8 -10.63 -4.15 -5.84
C GLN A 8 -9.70 -5.27 -5.37
N VAL A 9 -9.39 -6.19 -6.28
CA VAL A 9 -8.37 -7.23 -6.09
C VAL A 9 -7.15 -6.85 -6.90
N PHE A 10 -5.96 -6.99 -6.32
CA PHE A 10 -4.70 -6.89 -7.06
C PHE A 10 -4.42 -8.22 -7.76
N PRO A 11 -4.28 -8.24 -9.10
CA PRO A 11 -4.00 -9.47 -9.84
C PRO A 11 -2.62 -10.04 -9.50
N LYS A 12 -1.66 -9.16 -9.18
CA LYS A 12 -0.36 -9.53 -8.64
C LYS A 12 -0.24 -8.96 -7.21
N PRO A 13 0.03 -9.79 -6.19
CA PRO A 13 0.24 -9.30 -4.84
C PRO A 13 1.50 -8.42 -4.78
N VAL A 14 1.41 -7.29 -4.07
CA VAL A 14 2.57 -6.46 -3.76
C VAL A 14 3.20 -6.99 -2.48
N THR A 15 4.42 -7.51 -2.58
CA THR A 15 5.11 -8.12 -1.45
C THR A 15 5.84 -7.06 -0.62
N ARG A 16 6.22 -7.42 0.62
CA ARG A 16 7.04 -6.54 1.47
C ARG A 16 8.39 -6.20 0.83
N ASP A 17 8.94 -7.11 0.03
CA ASP A 17 10.21 -6.88 -0.66
C ASP A 17 10.03 -5.94 -1.85
N ASP A 18 8.91 -6.01 -2.58
CA ASP A 18 8.57 -5.02 -3.61
C ASP A 18 8.48 -3.61 -3.03
N LEU A 19 7.85 -3.47 -1.86
CA LEU A 19 7.75 -2.17 -1.16
C LEU A 19 9.13 -1.62 -0.77
N LYS A 20 10.01 -2.48 -0.23
CA LYS A 20 11.37 -2.09 0.17
C LYS A 20 12.28 -1.75 -1.02
N ALA A 21 12.09 -2.42 -2.15
CA ALA A 21 12.87 -2.17 -3.36
C ALA A 21 12.47 -0.85 -4.06
N CYS A 22 11.29 -0.30 -3.73
CA CYS A 22 10.79 0.93 -4.31
C CYS A 22 11.27 2.17 -3.53
N ALA A 23 12.15 2.97 -4.14
CA ALA A 23 12.68 4.19 -3.51
C ALA A 23 11.58 5.20 -3.12
N ASP A 24 10.51 5.30 -3.92
CA ASP A 24 9.37 6.19 -3.63
C ASP A 24 8.62 5.82 -2.33
N LEU A 25 8.85 4.61 -1.79
CA LEU A 25 8.22 4.09 -0.59
C LEU A 25 9.17 4.01 0.60
N SER A 26 10.37 4.58 0.54
CA SER A 26 11.39 4.46 1.61
C SER A 26 10.87 4.90 2.98
N GLU A 27 9.97 5.88 2.98
CA GLU A 27 9.36 6.46 4.18
C GLU A 27 8.06 5.76 4.60
N MET A 28 7.61 4.72 3.91
CA MET A 28 6.33 4.07 4.18
C MET A 28 6.34 3.35 5.53
N MET A 29 5.36 3.64 6.38
CA MET A 29 5.34 3.19 7.77
C MET A 29 5.48 1.68 7.93
N VAL A 30 4.86 0.89 7.05
CA VAL A 30 4.80 -0.59 7.15
C VAL A 30 6.17 -1.26 6.98
N ILE A 31 7.11 -0.60 6.29
CA ILE A 31 8.46 -1.12 6.07
C ILE A 31 9.49 -0.53 7.05
N ARG A 32 9.12 0.49 7.84
CA ARG A 32 10.00 1.08 8.85
C ARG A 32 10.36 0.05 9.94
N PRO A 33 11.62 0.01 10.40
CA PRO A 33 12.02 -0.81 11.54
C PRO A 33 11.17 -0.49 12.78
N GLY A 34 10.70 -1.53 13.48
CA GLY A 34 9.93 -1.36 14.72
C GLY A 34 8.47 -0.95 14.54
N ALA A 35 7.95 -0.85 13.30
CA ALA A 35 6.53 -0.60 13.06
C ALA A 35 5.66 -1.76 13.57
N ARG A 36 5.02 -1.56 14.74
CA ARG A 36 4.12 -2.54 15.39
C ARG A 36 2.65 -2.17 15.33
N LEU A 37 2.31 -1.06 14.66
CA LEU A 37 0.93 -0.62 14.47
C LEU A 37 0.25 -1.52 13.44
N SER A 38 -0.89 -2.11 13.80
CA SER A 38 -1.72 -2.92 12.88
C SER A 38 -2.53 -2.08 11.90
N ILE A 39 -2.80 -0.81 12.25
CA ILE A 39 -3.44 0.19 11.40
C ILE A 39 -2.46 1.34 11.24
N GLN A 40 -2.17 1.71 10.00
CA GLN A 40 -1.13 2.68 9.69
C GLN A 40 -1.66 3.68 8.64
N PRO A 41 -1.33 4.97 8.77
CA PRO A 41 -1.65 5.95 7.74
C PRO A 41 -0.84 5.67 6.48
N VAL A 42 -1.44 5.96 5.32
CA VAL A 42 -0.80 5.89 4.01
C VAL A 42 -1.07 7.20 3.30
N THR A 43 -0.03 7.82 2.76
CA THR A 43 -0.14 9.07 1.99
C THR A 43 -0.69 8.79 0.59
N ALA A 44 -1.25 9.82 -0.05
CA ALA A 44 -1.74 9.70 -1.44
C ALA A 44 -0.61 9.39 -2.45
N ALA A 45 0.64 9.72 -2.13
CA ALA A 45 1.79 9.37 -2.96
C ALA A 45 2.10 7.87 -2.85
N GLU A 46 2.23 7.35 -1.63
CA GLU A 46 2.47 5.93 -1.38
C GLU A 46 1.34 5.06 -1.96
N TRP A 47 0.07 5.47 -1.78
CA TRP A 47 -1.09 4.77 -2.31
C TRP A 47 -1.02 4.56 -3.83
N ARG A 48 -0.66 5.62 -4.57
CA ARG A 48 -0.52 5.57 -6.04
C ARG A 48 0.63 4.67 -6.46
N VAL A 49 1.75 4.69 -5.73
CA VAL A 49 2.91 3.85 -6.04
C VAL A 49 2.58 2.38 -5.80
N VAL A 50 1.89 2.03 -4.71
CA VAL A 50 1.44 0.65 -4.44
C VAL A 50 0.52 0.14 -5.56
N HIS A 51 -0.42 0.96 -6.04
CA HIS A 51 -1.27 0.61 -7.18
C HIS A 51 -0.46 0.39 -8.47
N ARG A 52 0.55 1.23 -8.70
CA ARG A 52 1.49 1.08 -9.82
C ARG A 52 2.27 -0.24 -9.73
N LEU A 53 2.78 -0.61 -8.55
CA LEU A 53 3.47 -1.89 -8.32
C LEU A 53 2.54 -3.09 -8.55
N ALA A 54 1.26 -2.96 -8.18
CA ALA A 54 0.22 -3.95 -8.44
C ALA A 54 -0.22 -4.00 -9.93
N GLY A 55 0.23 -3.05 -10.76
CA GLY A 55 -0.12 -2.96 -12.18
C GLY A 55 -1.57 -2.55 -12.43
N VAL A 56 -2.19 -1.83 -11.50
CA VAL A 56 -3.60 -1.44 -11.59
C VAL A 56 -3.80 0.04 -11.28
N SER A 57 -4.88 0.63 -11.79
CA SER A 57 -5.35 1.94 -11.36
C SER A 57 -6.20 1.80 -10.09
N ASP A 58 -6.17 2.83 -9.26
CA ASP A 58 -7.05 2.96 -8.10
C ASP A 58 -8.53 3.08 -8.53
N LYS A 59 -9.38 2.21 -7.99
CA LYS A 59 -10.84 2.26 -8.21
C LYS A 59 -11.60 3.02 -7.13
N SER A 60 -10.93 3.50 -6.08
CA SER A 60 -11.58 4.22 -4.97
C SER A 60 -11.86 5.70 -5.25
N SER A 61 -11.34 6.26 -6.34
CA SER A 61 -11.57 7.66 -6.76
C SER A 61 -12.95 7.95 -7.39
N HIS A 62 -14.03 7.27 -6.94
CA HIS A 62 -15.42 7.59 -7.31
C HIS A 62 -16.24 7.94 -6.07
#